data_AF-V8P9L2-F1
#
_entry.id   AF-V8P9L2-F1
#
_cell.length_a   1.000
_cell.length_b   1.000
_cell.length_c   1.000
_cell.angle_alpha   90.00
_cell.angle_beta   90.00
_cell.angle_gamma   90.00
#
_symmetry.space_group_name_H-M   'P 1'
#
loop_
_entity.id
_entity.type
_entity.pdbx_description
1 polymer ?
#
loop_
_entity_poly.entity_id
_entity_poly.type
_entity_poly.pdbx_seq_one_letter_code
_entity_poly.pdbx_strand_id
1 'polypeptide(L)'
;MPITSEFNPDFVLVSTGFDVVEGHEPPLGGYKVTAQCFGHLVKQLLTLAGGRMVLALEGGHDLTAICDASEACLNVLLGNELEPISEDILHQTPNVNAMVSLQKSTAIHRKYWKSVKPYIVPVSCKLAETQEREETEAVSAMALLSVDVEQSFLPGHGR
;
A
#
# COMPACT_ATOMS: atom_id res chain seq x y z
N MET A 1 0.52 8.24 -13.58
CA MET A 1 1.10 8.85 -12.37
C MET A 1 0.74 10.35 -12.28
N PRO A 2 -0.49 10.73 -11.90
CA PRO A 2 -0.97 12.12 -12.06
C PRO A 2 -0.20 13.15 -11.24
N ILE A 3 -0.09 12.92 -9.92
CA ILE A 3 0.51 13.86 -8.98
C ILE A 3 2.00 14.08 -9.28
N THR A 4 2.77 13.02 -9.52
CA THR A 4 4.22 13.15 -9.75
C THR A 4 4.53 13.85 -11.07
N SER A 5 3.68 13.68 -12.10
CA SER A 5 3.79 14.44 -13.34
C SER A 5 3.49 15.93 -13.14
N GLU A 6 2.50 16.29 -12.30
CA GLU A 6 2.23 17.71 -11.96
C GLU A 6 3.33 18.31 -11.08
N PHE A 7 3.83 17.54 -10.12
CA PHE A 7 4.91 17.97 -9.23
C PHE A 7 6.23 18.21 -10.00
N ASN A 8 6.46 17.43 -11.06
CA ASN A 8 7.63 17.53 -11.94
C ASN A 8 8.97 17.55 -11.17
N PRO A 9 9.32 16.46 -10.48
CA PRO A 9 10.52 16.41 -9.65
C PRO A 9 11.81 16.46 -10.48
N ASP A 10 12.86 17.06 -9.91
CA ASP A 10 14.21 17.02 -10.47
C ASP A 10 14.97 15.73 -10.12
N PHE A 11 14.51 14.99 -9.11
CA PHE A 11 15.11 13.75 -8.63
C PHE A 11 14.05 12.90 -7.90
N VAL A 12 14.16 11.57 -7.98
CA VAL A 12 13.25 10.63 -7.28
C VAL A 12 14.02 9.81 -6.24
N LEU A 13 13.57 9.84 -4.99
CA LEU A 13 14.01 8.94 -3.94
C LEU A 13 12.89 7.94 -3.65
N VAL A 14 13.20 6.65 -3.72
CA VAL A 14 12.25 5.57 -3.42
C VAL A 14 12.74 4.85 -2.17
N SER A 15 11.94 4.93 -1.11
CA SER A 15 12.06 4.09 0.08
C SER A 15 11.38 2.76 -0.27
N THR A 16 12.19 1.74 -0.56
CA THR A 16 11.78 0.49 -1.22
C THR A 16 11.71 -0.65 -0.21
N GLY A 17 10.53 -0.83 0.41
CA GLY A 17 10.22 -2.03 1.18
C GLY A 17 9.62 -3.14 0.30
N PHE A 18 10.07 -4.37 0.50
CA PHE A 18 9.58 -5.57 -0.21
C PHE A 18 8.69 -6.48 0.65
N ASP A 19 8.27 -6.02 1.82
CA ASP A 19 7.36 -6.71 2.75
C ASP A 19 5.91 -6.89 2.22
N VAL A 20 5.59 -6.27 1.09
CA VAL A 20 4.32 -6.46 0.37
C VAL A 20 4.36 -7.58 -0.68
N VAL A 21 5.55 -8.12 -0.93
CA VAL A 21 5.74 -9.22 -1.89
C VAL A 21 5.21 -10.51 -1.29
N GLU A 22 4.62 -11.38 -2.12
CA GLU A 22 4.18 -12.72 -1.71
C GLU A 22 5.29 -13.48 -0.93
N GLY A 23 4.90 -14.16 0.15
CA GLY A 23 5.82 -14.80 1.10
C GLY A 23 5.89 -14.10 2.46
N HIS A 24 5.42 -12.86 2.56
CA HIS A 24 5.28 -12.14 3.82
C HIS A 24 3.87 -12.32 4.41
N GLU A 25 3.74 -13.20 5.39
CA GLU A 25 2.46 -13.43 6.06
C GLU A 25 2.09 -12.32 7.06
N PRO A 26 0.79 -12.12 7.38
CA PRO A 26 0.38 -11.29 8.50
C PRO A 26 1.05 -11.75 9.82
N PRO A 27 1.44 -10.82 10.72
CA PRO A 27 1.17 -9.38 10.70
C PRO A 27 2.25 -8.53 10.02
N LEU A 28 3.32 -9.13 9.49
CA LEU A 28 4.46 -8.39 8.92
C LEU A 28 4.17 -7.88 7.50
N GLY A 29 3.32 -8.59 6.76
CA GLY A 29 2.84 -8.22 5.44
C GLY A 29 1.39 -8.63 5.25
N GLY A 30 1.15 -9.58 4.35
CA GLY A 30 -0.19 -10.09 4.00
C GLY A 30 -0.66 -9.66 2.61
N TYR A 31 0.18 -8.95 1.86
CA TYR A 31 -0.04 -8.67 0.45
C TYR A 31 0.58 -9.75 -0.44
N LYS A 32 0.12 -9.78 -1.70
CA LYS A 32 0.54 -10.76 -2.70
C LYS A 32 1.03 -10.07 -3.97
N VAL A 33 1.83 -9.01 -3.79
CA VAL A 33 2.45 -8.34 -4.92
C VAL A 33 3.53 -9.27 -5.48
N THR A 34 3.61 -9.43 -6.80
CA THR A 34 4.69 -10.20 -7.41
C THR A 34 5.97 -9.37 -7.46
N ALA A 35 7.13 -10.02 -7.36
CA ALA A 35 8.42 -9.35 -7.51
C ALA A 35 8.54 -8.59 -8.85
N GLN A 36 8.02 -9.17 -9.95
CA GLN A 36 8.04 -8.54 -11.28
C GLN A 36 7.24 -7.23 -11.33
N CYS A 37 6.20 -7.09 -10.50
CA CYS A 37 5.43 -5.85 -10.40
C CYS A 37 6.31 -4.66 -9.99
N PHE A 38 7.30 -4.87 -9.11
CA PHE A 38 8.24 -3.82 -8.72
C PHE A 38 9.06 -3.31 -9.90
N GLY A 39 9.46 -4.18 -10.84
CA GLY A 39 10.08 -3.77 -12.09
C GLY A 39 9.19 -2.80 -12.87
N HIS A 40 7.89 -3.10 -13.02
CA HIS A 40 6.95 -2.19 -13.70
C HIS A 40 6.75 -0.86 -12.96
N LEU A 41 6.76 -0.86 -11.62
CA LEU A 41 6.70 0.36 -10.81
C LEU A 41 7.95 1.23 -11.03
N VAL A 42 9.15 0.64 -10.98
CA VAL A 42 10.42 1.31 -11.27
C VAL A 42 10.43 1.87 -12.69
N LYS A 43 9.96 1.10 -13.68
CA LYS A 43 9.87 1.56 -15.08
C LYS A 43 8.97 2.78 -15.21
N GLN A 44 7.85 2.84 -14.48
CA GLN A 44 7.00 4.02 -14.45
C GLN A 44 7.70 5.22 -13.80
N LEU A 45 8.42 5.01 -12.70
CA LEU A 45 9.13 6.10 -12.00
C LEU A 45 10.31 6.66 -12.81
N LEU A 46 11.01 5.84 -13.59
CA LEU A 46 12.09 6.29 -14.49
C LEU A 46 11.62 7.27 -15.56
N THR A 47 10.32 7.35 -15.85
CA THR A 47 9.78 8.38 -16.77
C THR A 47 9.82 9.78 -16.18
N LEU A 48 10.06 9.92 -14.87
CA LEU A 48 10.15 11.18 -14.12
C LEU A 48 11.60 11.63 -14.02
N ALA A 49 11.84 12.92 -13.72
CA ALA A 49 13.17 13.46 -13.41
C ALA A 49 14.26 13.12 -14.45
N GLY A 50 13.90 12.82 -15.70
CA GLY A 50 14.83 12.32 -16.71
C GLY A 50 15.56 11.04 -16.30
N GLY A 51 14.91 10.16 -15.51
CA GLY A 51 15.48 8.92 -15.01
C GLY A 51 16.38 9.05 -13.78
N ARG A 52 16.56 10.26 -13.23
CA ARG A 52 17.37 10.46 -12.02
C ARG A 52 16.63 9.95 -10.78
N MET A 53 17.00 8.75 -10.35
CA MET A 53 16.36 8.07 -9.25
C MET A 53 17.34 7.24 -8.42
N VAL A 54 17.07 7.09 -7.13
CA VAL A 54 17.71 6.12 -6.24
C VAL A 54 16.64 5.32 -5.50
N LEU A 55 16.82 4.01 -5.45
CA LEU A 55 16.09 3.09 -4.58
C LEU A 55 16.94 2.80 -3.34
N ALA A 56 16.35 2.94 -2.17
CA ALA A 56 16.96 2.56 -0.89
C ALA A 56 16.12 1.44 -0.27
N LEU A 57 16.74 0.28 -0.03
CA LEU A 57 16.07 -0.85 0.61
C LEU A 57 15.66 -0.49 2.04
N GLU A 58 14.43 -0.85 2.41
CA GLU A 58 13.88 -0.67 3.76
C GLU A 58 13.46 -2.02 4.35
N GLY A 59 12.15 -2.31 4.36
CA GLY A 59 11.58 -3.56 4.84
C GLY A 59 11.65 -4.71 3.83
N GLY A 60 11.26 -5.89 4.32
CA GLY A 60 11.39 -7.17 3.62
C GLY A 60 12.12 -8.15 4.51
N HIS A 61 11.52 -9.31 4.73
CA HIS A 61 12.02 -10.33 5.65
C HIS A 61 12.18 -11.70 4.97
N ASP A 62 11.35 -12.01 3.98
CA ASP A 62 11.54 -13.19 3.16
C ASP A 62 12.68 -12.96 2.16
N LEU A 63 13.75 -13.73 2.29
CA LEU A 63 14.96 -13.54 1.50
C LEU A 63 14.72 -13.76 0.01
N THR A 64 13.87 -14.71 -0.35
CA THR A 64 13.57 -15.00 -1.76
C THR A 64 12.82 -13.82 -2.37
N ALA A 65 11.78 -13.34 -1.70
CA ALA A 65 10.99 -12.19 -2.12
C ALA A 65 11.85 -10.91 -2.26
N ILE A 66 12.74 -10.64 -1.30
CA ILE A 66 13.66 -9.49 -1.37
C ILE A 66 14.61 -9.63 -2.56
N CYS A 67 15.22 -10.80 -2.75
CA CYS A 67 16.15 -11.05 -3.86
C CYS A 67 15.47 -10.89 -5.20
N ASP A 68 14.32 -11.54 -5.41
CA ASP A 68 13.57 -11.51 -6.67
C ASP A 68 13.09 -10.09 -7.00
N ALA A 69 12.58 -9.36 -6.00
CA ALA A 69 12.11 -7.99 -6.21
C ALA A 69 13.28 -7.01 -6.43
N SER A 70 14.41 -7.21 -5.75
CA SER A 70 15.64 -6.44 -5.99
C SER A 70 16.17 -6.67 -7.41
N GLU A 71 16.20 -7.92 -7.86
CA GLU A 71 16.59 -8.30 -9.21
C GLU A 71 15.66 -7.64 -10.25
N ALA A 72 14.34 -7.73 -10.06
CA ALA A 72 13.37 -7.11 -10.94
C ALA A 72 13.56 -5.58 -11.05
N CYS A 73 13.84 -4.90 -9.93
CA CYS A 73 14.16 -3.48 -9.92
C CYS A 73 15.45 -3.17 -10.68
N LEU A 74 16.52 -3.91 -10.39
CA LEU A 74 17.85 -3.69 -10.98
C LEU A 74 17.85 -3.94 -12.48
N ASN A 75 17.15 -4.98 -12.96
CA ASN A 75 17.01 -5.25 -14.39
C ASN A 75 16.48 -4.04 -15.15
N VAL A 76 15.49 -3.34 -14.60
CA VAL A 76 14.92 -2.13 -15.21
C VAL A 76 15.88 -0.96 -15.14
N LEU A 77 16.58 -0.77 -14.02
CA LEU A 77 17.58 0.29 -13.87
C LEU A 77 18.75 0.13 -14.85
N LEU A 78 19.09 -1.10 -15.21
CA LEU A 78 20.08 -1.43 -16.23
C LEU A 78 19.56 -1.27 -17.67
N GLY A 79 18.27 -0.97 -17.85
CA GLY A 79 17.65 -0.77 -19.15
C GLY A 79 17.20 -2.07 -19.84
N ASN A 80 17.14 -3.19 -19.11
CA ASN A 80 16.64 -4.45 -19.66
C ASN A 80 15.12 -4.37 -19.90
N GLU A 81 14.64 -5.14 -20.88
CA GLU A 81 13.21 -5.26 -21.12
C GLU A 81 12.54 -6.06 -20.01
N LEU A 82 11.30 -5.69 -19.70
CA LEU A 82 10.47 -6.39 -18.73
C LEU A 82 9.59 -7.40 -19.45
N GLU A 83 9.39 -8.54 -18.80
CA GLU A 83 8.32 -9.44 -19.16
C GLU A 83 6.97 -8.71 -19.11
N PRO A 84 6.07 -8.93 -20.08
CA PRO A 84 4.74 -8.36 -20.05
C PRO A 84 3.95 -8.80 -18.81
N ILE A 85 3.12 -7.91 -18.28
CA ILE A 85 2.13 -8.28 -17.26
C ILE A 85 1.13 -9.25 -17.91
N SER A 86 0.80 -10.33 -17.21
CA SER A 86 -0.17 -11.32 -17.71
C SER A 86 -1.53 -10.69 -17.99
N GLU A 87 -2.22 -11.18 -19.03
CA GLU A 87 -3.55 -10.68 -19.41
C GLU A 87 -4.56 -10.77 -18.25
N ASP A 88 -4.48 -11.83 -17.46
CA ASP A 88 -5.34 -12.02 -16.28
C ASP A 88 -5.21 -10.87 -15.27
N ILE A 89 -3.98 -10.41 -15.00
CA ILE A 89 -3.73 -9.31 -14.07
C ILE A 89 -4.09 -7.97 -14.70
N LEU A 90 -3.85 -7.79 -16.00
CA LEU A 90 -4.23 -6.56 -16.72
C LEU A 90 -5.74 -6.33 -16.73
N HIS A 91 -6.54 -7.40 -16.79
CA HIS A 91 -7.99 -7.33 -16.74
C HIS A 91 -8.57 -7.42 -15.33
N GLN A 92 -7.74 -7.68 -14.33
CA GLN A 92 -8.17 -7.73 -12.94
C GLN A 92 -8.57 -6.34 -12.45
N THR A 93 -9.78 -6.23 -11.91
CA THR A 93 -10.19 -5.01 -11.22
C THR A 93 -9.62 -5.00 -9.80
N PRO A 94 -9.14 -3.84 -9.29
CA PRO A 94 -8.78 -3.71 -7.89
C PRO A 94 -9.94 -4.14 -6.99
N ASN A 95 -9.62 -4.76 -5.85
CA ASN A 95 -10.66 -5.15 -4.90
C ASN A 95 -11.37 -3.92 -4.30
N VAL A 96 -12.51 -4.16 -3.64
CA VAL A 96 -13.36 -3.09 -3.11
C VAL A 96 -12.60 -2.17 -2.15
N ASN A 97 -11.83 -2.74 -1.23
CA ASN A 97 -11.10 -2.00 -0.20
C ASN A 97 -10.03 -1.09 -0.82
N ALA A 98 -9.36 -1.56 -1.88
CA ALA A 98 -8.42 -0.76 -2.66
C ALA A 98 -9.13 0.38 -3.39
N MET A 99 -10.30 0.12 -4.00
CA MET A 99 -11.08 1.15 -4.68
C MET A 99 -11.59 2.23 -3.72
N VAL A 100 -12.09 1.84 -2.55
CA VAL A 100 -12.52 2.77 -1.48
C VAL A 100 -11.35 3.63 -1.03
N SER A 101 -10.18 3.01 -0.82
CA SER A 101 -8.94 3.72 -0.44
C SER A 101 -8.51 4.74 -1.51
N LEU A 102 -8.57 4.35 -2.80
CA LEU A 102 -8.27 5.24 -3.92
C LEU A 102 -9.27 6.40 -4.02
N GLN A 103 -10.57 6.12 -3.84
CA GLN A 103 -11.61 7.15 -3.86
C GLN A 103 -11.39 8.18 -2.74
N LYS A 104 -11.13 7.71 -1.52
CA LYS A 104 -10.88 8.58 -0.37
C LYS A 104 -9.61 9.41 -0.56
N SER A 105 -8.50 8.79 -0.95
CA SER A 105 -7.23 9.48 -1.21
C SER A 105 -7.39 10.56 -2.29
N THR A 106 -8.04 10.21 -3.40
CA THR A 106 -8.34 11.14 -4.50
C THR A 106 -9.23 12.31 -4.05
N ALA A 107 -10.26 12.05 -3.24
CA ALA A 107 -11.17 13.07 -2.74
C ALA A 107 -10.46 14.09 -1.83
N ILE A 108 -9.47 13.65 -1.05
CA ILE A 108 -8.64 14.51 -0.20
C ILE A 108 -7.64 15.32 -1.06
N HIS A 109 -6.92 14.65 -1.96
CA HIS A 109 -5.82 15.26 -2.70
C HIS A 109 -6.25 16.21 -3.83
N ARG A 110 -7.47 16.06 -4.38
CA ARG A 110 -7.97 16.94 -5.46
C ARG A 110 -8.02 18.44 -5.12
N LYS A 111 -8.04 18.78 -3.83
CA LYS A 111 -7.98 20.18 -3.38
C LYS A 111 -6.62 20.83 -3.68
N TYR A 112 -5.56 20.02 -3.71
CA TYR A 112 -4.17 20.46 -3.80
C TYR A 112 -3.53 20.20 -5.16
N TRP A 113 -4.06 19.23 -5.92
CA TRP A 113 -3.49 18.76 -7.17
C TRP A 113 -4.51 18.82 -8.31
N LYS A 114 -4.21 19.57 -9.38
CA LYS A 114 -5.12 19.74 -10.53
C LYS A 114 -5.22 18.49 -11.39
N SER A 115 -4.16 17.69 -11.40
CA SER A 115 -4.06 16.41 -12.12
C SER A 115 -4.96 15.32 -11.52
N VAL A 116 -5.39 15.48 -10.26
CA VAL A 116 -6.19 14.48 -9.54
C VAL A 116 -7.67 14.66 -9.89
N LYS A 117 -8.18 13.75 -10.72
CA LYS A 117 -9.60 13.65 -11.09
C LYS A 117 -10.33 12.68 -10.17
N PRO A 118 -11.64 12.85 -9.92
CA PRO A 118 -12.42 11.90 -9.12
C PRO A 118 -12.26 10.45 -9.62
N TYR A 119 -11.95 9.54 -8.70
CA TYR A 119 -11.90 8.12 -8.98
C TYR A 119 -13.32 7.57 -9.00
N ILE A 120 -13.73 6.98 -10.12
CA ILE A 120 -15.09 6.46 -10.30
C ILE A 120 -15.09 4.99 -9.89
N VAL A 121 -15.80 4.69 -8.81
CA VAL A 121 -15.99 3.31 -8.33
C VAL A 121 -17.31 2.75 -8.89
N PRO A 122 -17.34 1.48 -9.36
CA PRO A 122 -18.58 0.80 -9.73
C PRO A 122 -19.62 0.81 -8.59
N VAL A 123 -20.90 0.96 -8.92
CA VAL A 123 -22.01 1.14 -7.97
C VAL A 123 -22.09 0.03 -6.91
N SER A 124 -21.70 -1.20 -7.26
CA SER A 124 -21.70 -2.37 -6.37
C SER A 124 -20.81 -2.21 -5.13
N CYS A 125 -19.79 -1.36 -5.17
CA CYS A 125 -18.81 -1.22 -4.09
C CYS A 125 -19.27 -0.28 -2.97
N LYS A 126 -20.22 0.62 -3.25
CA LYS A 126 -20.77 1.55 -2.26
C LYS A 126 -21.51 0.84 -1.12
N LEU A 127 -21.98 -0.38 -1.34
CA LEU A 127 -22.66 -1.19 -0.32
C LEU A 127 -21.68 -1.74 0.73
N ALA A 128 -20.44 -2.07 0.34
CA ALA A 128 -19.43 -2.61 1.25
C ALA A 128 -18.88 -1.56 2.23
N GLU A 129 -18.81 -0.28 1.84
CA GLU A 129 -18.37 0.82 2.71
C GLU A 129 -19.23 0.97 3.97
N THR A 130 -20.53 0.66 3.86
CA THR A 130 -21.46 0.69 5.01
C THR A 130 -21.14 -0.44 5.99
N GLN A 131 -20.77 -1.61 5.47
CA GLN A 131 -20.55 -2.82 6.26
C GLN A 131 -19.19 -2.79 6.98
N GLU A 132 -18.12 -2.31 6.33
CA GLU A 132 -16.82 -2.13 7.00
C GLU A 132 -16.85 -1.08 8.11
N ARG A 133 -17.66 -0.02 7.94
CA ARG A 133 -17.86 1.00 8.96
C ARG A 133 -18.52 0.42 10.21
N GLU A 134 -19.54 -0.42 10.03
CA GLU A 134 -20.19 -1.12 11.15
C GLU A 134 -19.21 -2.06 11.86
N GLU A 135 -18.38 -2.79 11.12
CA GLU A 135 -17.36 -3.69 11.70
C GLU A 135 -16.27 -2.93 12.46
N THR A 136 -15.76 -1.81 11.91
CA THR A 136 -14.75 -0.99 12.62
C THR A 136 -15.32 -0.29 13.85
N GLU A 137 -16.56 0.20 13.79
CA GLU A 137 -17.26 0.74 14.96
C GLU A 137 -17.47 -0.34 16.03
N ALA A 138 -17.82 -1.58 15.65
CA ALA A 138 -17.97 -2.70 16.57
C ALA A 138 -16.66 -3.14 17.22
N VAL A 139 -15.56 -3.22 16.45
CA VAL A 139 -14.22 -3.56 16.99
C VAL A 139 -13.72 -2.48 17.94
N SER A 140 -13.94 -1.20 17.61
CA SER A 140 -13.62 -0.07 18.48
C SER A 140 -14.42 -0.12 19.80
N ALA A 141 -15.72 -0.42 19.73
CA ALA A 141 -16.57 -0.59 20.92
C ALA A 141 -16.13 -1.77 21.80
N MET A 142 -15.72 -2.90 21.21
CA MET A 142 -15.20 -4.05 21.95
C MET A 142 -13.84 -3.75 22.63
N ALA A 143 -12.98 -2.96 21.99
CA ALA A 143 -11.72 -2.52 22.59
C ALA A 143 -11.94 -1.63 23.82
N LEU A 144 -12.95 -0.75 23.79
CA LEU A 144 -13.31 0.11 24.93
C LEU A 144 -13.86 -0.67 26.14
N LEU A 145 -14.53 -1.80 25.91
CA LEU A 145 -15.09 -2.64 26.98
C LEU A 145 -14.04 -3.48 27.73
N SER A 146 -12.83 -3.62 27.19
CA SER A 146 -11.78 -4.46 27.80
C SER A 146 -10.91 -3.75 28.86
N VAL A 147 -11.22 -2.49 29.21
CA VAL A 147 -10.35 -1.67 30.08
C VAL A 147 -10.89 -1.49 31.52
N ASP A 148 -12.10 -1.94 31.85
CA ASP A 148 -12.64 -1.84 33.22
C ASP A 148 -12.36 -3.11 34.06
N VAL A 149 -11.09 -3.34 34.41
CA VAL A 149 -10.74 -4.18 35.57
C VAL A 149 -10.49 -3.25 36.74
N GLU A 150 -11.51 -3.07 37.58
CA GLU A 150 -11.43 -2.31 38.83
C GLU A 150 -10.27 -2.83 39.71
N GLN A 151 -9.29 -1.96 39.98
CA GLN A 151 -8.32 -2.13 41.06
C GLN A 151 -9.01 -1.97 42.41
N SER A 152 -9.49 -3.08 42.99
CA SER A 152 -9.87 -3.13 44.41
C SER A 152 -8.65 -3.44 45.28
N PHE A 153 -7.87 -2.41 45.62
CA PHE A 153 -6.88 -2.51 46.69
C PHE A 153 -7.58 -2.49 48.06
N LEU A 154 -7.60 -3.63 48.76
CA LEU A 154 -7.96 -3.72 50.17
C LEU A 154 -6.86 -3.10 51.05
N PRO A 155 -7.17 -2.26 52.07
CA PRO A 155 -6.19 -1.85 53.07
C PRO A 155 -5.97 -2.96 54.11
N GLY A 156 -4.71 -3.32 54.32
CA GLY A 156 -4.27 -4.38 55.23
C GLY A 156 -4.63 -4.13 56.69
N HIS A 157 -5.03 -5.20 57.38
CA HIS A 157 -5.07 -5.28 58.84
C HIS A 157 -3.69 -5.59 59.38
N GLY A 158 -3.20 -4.75 60.30
CA GLY A 158 -1.98 -4.98 61.05
C GLY A 158 -2.11 -4.48 62.49
N ARG A 159 -2.62 -5.34 63.38
CA ARG A 159 -2.04 -5.74 64.68
C ARG A 159 -2.95 -6.73 65.38
#